data_AF-A0A7Y3KVJ7-F1
#
_entry.id   AF-A0A7Y3KVJ7-F1
#
_cell.length_a   1.000
_cell.length_b   1.000
_cell.length_c   1.000
_cell.angle_alpha   90.00
_cell.angle_beta   90.00
_cell.angle_gamma   90.00
#
_symmetry.space_group_name_H-M   'P 1'
#
loop_
_entity.id
_entity.type
_entity.pdbx_description
1 polymer ?
#
loop_
_entity_poly.entity_id
_entity_poly.type
_entity_poly.pdbx_seq_one_letter_code
_entity_poly.pdbx_strand_id
1 'polypeptide(L)'
;MFRIFVRRSADLSYLSDDRALELDGLRGGSAAWLPRGGTVDFEGVVQRLRASPRSRVVGFDVVVAAPRPVSILLALDEHRAPEVVRAHREAVAGALEYLDERAAVVRSRRGGGDEEEASSWANPVSFTHGVNRHGEPHLHDHLVLPAVAVGETRMNDPRALFAHAATADALYRSTLRALVGERTGYR
;
A
#
# COMPACT_ATOMS: atom_id res chain seq x y z
N MET A 1 4.05 4.66 -9.52
CA MET A 1 5.22 3.77 -9.60
C MET A 1 5.17 2.86 -8.41
N PHE A 2 5.17 1.55 -8.66
CA PHE A 2 5.26 0.54 -7.61
C PHE A 2 6.72 0.18 -7.39
N ARG A 3 7.15 0.17 -6.13
CA ARG A 3 8.46 -0.35 -5.72
C ARG A 3 8.28 -1.25 -4.51
N ILE A 4 8.73 -2.49 -4.63
CA ILE A 4 8.56 -3.50 -3.58
C ILE A 4 9.87 -3.65 -2.81
N PHE A 5 9.78 -3.57 -1.48
CA PHE A 5 10.86 -3.88 -0.57
C PHE A 5 10.48 -5.05 0.31
N VAL A 6 11.41 -6.01 0.46
CA VAL A 6 11.22 -7.13 1.39
C VAL A 6 11.54 -6.64 2.79
N ARG A 7 10.58 -6.77 3.71
CA ARG A 7 10.77 -6.41 5.11
C ARG A 7 11.33 -7.59 5.91
N ARG A 8 12.32 -7.29 6.74
CA ARG A 8 12.91 -8.23 7.73
C ARG A 8 12.70 -7.80 9.18
N SER A 9 12.13 -6.61 9.39
CA SER A 9 11.76 -6.07 10.69
C SER A 9 10.28 -5.73 10.70
N ALA A 10 9.59 -6.10 11.79
CA ALA A 10 8.21 -5.72 12.07
C ALA A 10 8.11 -4.28 12.61
N ASP A 11 9.24 -3.60 12.79
CA ASP A 11 9.28 -2.18 13.13
C ASP A 11 8.68 -1.35 11.99
N LEU A 12 7.65 -0.57 12.34
CA LEU A 12 6.95 0.37 11.46
C LEU A 12 7.07 1.82 11.97
N SER A 13 7.88 2.08 13.01
CA SER A 13 8.07 3.43 13.59
C SER A 13 8.50 4.44 12.53
N TYR A 14 9.36 4.05 11.60
CA TYR A 14 9.76 4.90 10.48
C TYR A 14 8.57 5.37 9.61
N LEU A 15 7.47 4.60 9.52
CA LEU A 15 6.28 4.97 8.75
C LEU A 15 5.25 5.73 9.59
N SER A 16 5.10 5.37 10.87
CA SER A 16 4.15 6.01 11.79
C SER A 16 4.64 7.36 12.33
N ASP A 17 5.95 7.48 12.54
CA ASP A 17 6.59 8.61 13.20
C ASP A 17 7.30 9.53 12.18
N ASP A 18 7.14 9.26 10.87
CA ASP A 18 7.75 10.06 9.81
C ASP A 18 7.25 11.51 9.88
N ARG A 19 8.16 12.49 9.92
CA ARG A 19 7.80 13.92 9.89
C ARG A 19 7.15 14.36 8.57
N ALA A 20 7.12 13.50 7.53
CA ALA A 20 6.33 13.68 6.31
C ALA A 20 4.79 13.60 6.53
N LEU A 21 4.31 13.66 7.78
CA LEU A 21 2.93 13.89 8.25
C LEU A 21 2.23 15.16 7.69
N GLU A 22 2.74 15.78 6.62
CA GLU A 22 2.28 17.05 6.05
C GLU A 22 0.84 17.08 5.50
N LEU A 23 0.12 15.96 5.49
CA LEU A 23 -1.31 15.98 5.14
C LEU A 23 -2.20 16.37 6.33
N ASP A 24 -1.67 16.53 7.54
CA ASP A 24 -2.46 16.85 8.74
C ASP A 24 -3.03 18.29 8.76
N GLY A 25 -2.57 19.17 7.87
CA GLY A 25 -3.19 20.50 7.64
C GLY A 25 -4.34 20.52 6.63
N LEU A 26 -4.52 19.45 5.84
CA LEU A 26 -5.65 19.27 4.91
C LEU A 26 -6.80 18.44 5.53
N ARG A 27 -6.72 18.16 6.84
CA ARG A 27 -7.62 17.30 7.60
C ARG A 27 -8.42 18.11 8.61
N GLY A 28 -9.74 18.16 8.44
CA GLY A 28 -10.64 18.33 9.57
C GLY A 28 -10.80 16.99 10.29
N GLY A 29 -10.40 16.91 11.57
CA GLY A 29 -10.68 15.76 12.44
C GLY A 29 -9.66 14.63 12.44
N SER A 30 -9.90 13.63 13.30
CA SER A 30 -9.05 12.45 13.47
C SER A 30 -8.99 11.62 12.19
N ALA A 31 -7.82 11.06 11.92
CA ALA A 31 -7.52 10.38 10.68
C ALA A 31 -8.43 9.15 10.46
N ALA A 32 -9.34 9.27 9.49
CA ALA A 32 -10.25 8.22 9.07
C ALA A 32 -9.52 7.32 8.07
N TRP A 33 -8.92 6.23 8.55
CA TRP A 33 -8.16 5.29 7.72
C TRP A 33 -9.01 4.07 7.32
N LEU A 34 -8.70 3.52 6.14
CA LEU A 34 -9.10 2.24 5.54
C LEU A 34 -10.28 2.23 4.54
N PRO A 35 -10.26 1.34 3.51
CA PRO A 35 -11.39 1.07 2.61
C PRO A 35 -12.63 0.49 3.31
N ARG A 36 -12.60 0.31 4.63
CA ARG A 36 -13.73 0.01 5.50
C ARG A 36 -13.45 0.69 6.84
N GLY A 37 -14.11 1.81 7.12
CA GLY A 37 -13.83 2.70 8.25
C GLY A 37 -13.81 2.02 9.63
N GLY A 38 -12.64 1.56 10.06
CA GLY A 38 -12.38 0.99 11.38
C GLY A 38 -11.04 1.48 11.93
N THR A 39 -10.93 1.49 13.27
CA THR A 39 -9.68 1.72 13.99
C THR A 39 -8.65 0.65 13.61
N VAL A 40 -7.49 1.06 13.07
CA VAL A 40 -6.38 0.15 12.83
C VAL A 40 -5.79 -0.27 14.16
N ASP A 41 -5.86 -1.56 14.47
CA ASP A 41 -5.06 -2.17 15.53
C ASP A 41 -3.61 -2.28 15.05
N PHE A 42 -2.82 -1.22 15.24
CA PHE A 42 -1.41 -1.17 14.87
C PHE A 42 -0.61 -2.27 15.57
N GLU A 43 -0.97 -2.58 16.81
CA GLU A 43 -0.38 -3.69 17.55
C GLU A 43 -0.69 -5.02 16.86
N GLY A 44 -1.94 -5.24 16.42
CA GLY A 44 -2.34 -6.40 15.63
C GLY A 44 -1.65 -6.50 14.27
N VAL A 45 -1.33 -5.38 13.62
CA VAL A 45 -0.54 -5.35 12.37
C VAL A 45 0.90 -5.76 12.64
N VAL A 46 1.54 -5.17 13.65
CA VAL A 46 2.90 -5.52 14.07
C VAL A 46 2.98 -6.99 14.50
N GLN A 47 1.98 -7.49 15.22
CA GLN A 47 1.89 -8.91 15.61
C GLN A 47 1.80 -9.83 14.39
N ARG A 48 1.06 -9.46 13.33
CA ARG A 48 0.95 -10.26 12.10
C ARG A 48 2.17 -10.17 11.19
N LEU A 49 2.92 -9.05 11.26
CA LEU A 49 4.24 -8.97 10.65
C LEU A 49 5.25 -9.89 11.35
N ARG A 50 5.02 -10.32 12.60
CA ARG A 50 5.91 -11.31 13.23
C ARG A 50 5.71 -12.67 12.55
N ALA A 51 6.48 -12.89 11.50
CA ALA A 51 6.60 -14.18 10.84
C ALA A 51 7.08 -15.27 11.82
N SER A 52 6.81 -16.53 11.46
CA SER A 52 7.37 -17.71 12.11
C SER A 52 8.86 -17.51 12.44
N PRO A 53 9.37 -17.93 13.62
CA PRO A 53 10.76 -17.75 14.04
C PRO A 53 11.82 -18.26 13.05
N ARG A 54 11.42 -19.11 12.10
CA ARG A 54 12.27 -19.67 11.05
C ARG A 54 12.40 -18.80 9.80
N SER A 55 11.53 -17.81 9.61
CA SER A 55 11.59 -16.94 8.42
C SER A 55 12.24 -15.60 8.74
N ARG A 56 13.14 -15.17 7.86
CA ARG A 56 13.79 -13.85 7.92
C ARG A 56 12.92 -12.76 7.29
N VAL A 57 11.83 -13.13 6.62
CA VAL A 57 10.92 -12.19 5.94
C VAL A 57 9.64 -12.08 6.75
N VAL A 58 9.30 -10.85 7.14
CA VAL A 58 8.13 -10.51 7.95
C VAL A 58 6.98 -9.95 7.11
N GLY A 59 7.30 -9.42 5.93
CA GLY A 59 6.33 -8.87 5.00
C GLY A 59 6.99 -8.12 3.86
N PHE A 60 6.19 -7.32 3.18
CA PHE A 60 6.58 -6.51 2.04
C PHE A 60 6.10 -5.08 2.25
N ASP A 61 6.88 -4.13 1.77
CA ASP A 61 6.52 -2.73 1.69
C ASP A 61 6.43 -2.36 0.21
N VAL A 62 5.21 -2.11 -0.25
CA VAL A 62 4.92 -1.71 -1.62
C VAL A 62 4.74 -0.21 -1.63
N VAL A 63 5.77 0.51 -2.08
CA VAL A 63 5.70 1.96 -2.26
C VAL A 63 4.93 2.26 -3.54
N VAL A 64 3.80 2.94 -3.42
CA VAL A 64 2.94 3.35 -4.53
C VAL A 64 2.99 4.87 -4.68
N ALA A 65 3.79 5.36 -5.62
CA ALA A 65 3.99 6.79 -5.84
C ALA A 65 3.16 7.34 -7.01
N ALA A 66 2.50 8.47 -6.82
CA ALA A 66 1.82 9.19 -7.88
C ALA A 66 2.81 9.77 -8.90
N PRO A 67 2.41 10.00 -10.17
CA PRO A 67 3.21 10.77 -11.10
C PRO A 67 3.55 12.15 -10.53
N ARG A 68 4.78 12.64 -10.77
CA ARG A 68 5.26 13.92 -10.23
C ARG A 68 4.30 15.10 -10.46
N PRO A 69 3.67 15.28 -11.64
CA PRO A 69 2.70 16.35 -11.84
C PRO A 69 1.51 16.29 -10.89
N VAL A 70 1.00 15.08 -10.57
CA VAL A 70 -0.09 14.90 -9.60
C VAL A 70 0.35 15.27 -8.19
N SER A 71 1.60 14.93 -7.82
CA SER A 71 2.15 15.32 -6.52
C SER A 71 2.28 16.84 -6.39
N ILE A 72 2.68 17.53 -7.47
CA ILE A 72 2.81 18.99 -7.49
C ILE A 72 1.46 19.71 -7.25
N LEU A 73 0.33 19.11 -7.67
CA LEU A 73 -1.00 19.70 -7.44
C LEU A 73 -1.30 19.96 -5.95
N LEU A 74 -0.73 19.15 -5.04
CA LEU A 74 -0.90 19.36 -3.60
C LEU A 74 -0.33 20.71 -3.14
N ALA A 75 0.71 21.20 -3.80
CA ALA A 75 1.35 22.48 -3.48
C ALA A 75 0.78 23.65 -4.29
N LEU A 76 0.17 23.40 -5.46
CA LEU A 76 -0.33 24.44 -6.36
C LEU A 76 -1.81 24.80 -6.14
N ASP A 77 -2.61 23.86 -5.65
CA ASP A 77 -4.05 24.07 -5.46
C ASP A 77 -4.51 23.42 -4.14
N GLU A 78 -4.36 24.17 -3.06
CA GLU A 78 -4.73 23.75 -1.71
C GLU A 78 -6.21 23.39 -1.58
N HIS A 79 -7.09 24.03 -2.37
CA HIS A 79 -8.53 23.78 -2.34
C HIS A 79 -8.88 22.40 -2.92
N ARG A 80 -8.15 21.95 -3.95
CA ARG A 80 -8.39 20.66 -4.61
C ARG A 80 -7.47 19.55 -4.12
N ALA A 81 -6.41 19.87 -3.37
CA ALA A 81 -5.49 18.89 -2.80
C ALA A 81 -6.18 17.75 -2.02
N PRO A 82 -7.23 17.98 -1.19
CA PRO A 82 -7.93 16.89 -0.52
C PRO A 82 -8.57 15.87 -1.48
N GLU A 83 -9.11 16.33 -2.61
CA GLU A 83 -9.69 15.45 -3.63
C GLU A 83 -8.63 14.67 -4.40
N VAL A 84 -7.45 15.27 -4.66
CA VAL A 84 -6.31 14.57 -5.25
C VAL A 84 -5.83 13.45 -4.32
N VAL A 85 -5.75 13.70 -3.01
CA VAL A 85 -5.39 12.68 -2.02
C VAL A 85 -6.45 11.58 -1.92
N ARG A 86 -7.74 11.93 -1.98
CA ARG A 86 -8.84 10.94 -2.03
C ARG A 86 -8.73 10.05 -3.28
N ALA A 87 -8.54 10.65 -4.45
CA ALA A 87 -8.32 9.93 -5.70
C ALA A 87 -7.12 8.96 -5.62
N HIS A 88 -6.02 9.41 -5.00
CA HIS A 88 -4.84 8.58 -4.79
C HIS A 88 -5.13 7.35 -3.95
N ARG A 89 -5.77 7.52 -2.80
CA ARG A 89 -6.09 6.42 -1.87
C ARG A 89 -7.04 5.42 -2.49
N GLU A 90 -8.04 5.89 -3.21
CA GLU A 90 -8.98 5.03 -3.93
C GLU A 90 -8.26 4.22 -5.03
N ALA A 91 -7.36 4.85 -5.78
CA ALA A 91 -6.54 4.15 -6.76
C ALA A 91 -5.57 3.13 -6.13
N VAL A 92 -5.00 3.43 -4.95
CA VAL A 92 -4.19 2.47 -4.17
C VAL A 92 -5.02 1.28 -3.72
N ALA A 93 -6.25 1.53 -3.23
CA ALA A 93 -7.16 0.47 -2.79
C ALA A 93 -7.52 -0.48 -3.94
N GLY A 94 -7.85 0.03 -5.13
CA GLY A 94 -8.13 -0.81 -6.30
C GLY A 94 -6.92 -1.61 -6.77
N ALA A 95 -5.71 -1.06 -6.65
CA ALA A 95 -4.48 -1.81 -6.97
C ALA A 95 -4.17 -2.90 -5.93
N LEU A 96 -4.45 -2.65 -4.64
CA LEU A 96 -4.37 -3.66 -3.58
C LEU A 96 -5.37 -4.79 -3.81
N GLU A 97 -6.62 -4.47 -4.20
CA GLU A 97 -7.64 -5.48 -4.53
C GLU A 97 -7.18 -6.37 -5.68
N TYR A 98 -6.65 -5.79 -6.77
CA TYR A 98 -6.06 -6.54 -7.87
C TYR A 98 -4.92 -7.45 -7.40
N LEU A 99 -4.03 -6.93 -6.55
CA LEU A 99 -2.94 -7.73 -6.01
C LEU A 99 -3.48 -8.88 -5.15
N ASP A 100 -4.53 -8.67 -4.36
CA ASP A 100 -5.04 -9.71 -3.44
C ASP A 100 -5.64 -10.84 -4.26
N GLU A 101 -6.40 -10.51 -5.31
CA GLU A 101 -6.99 -11.48 -6.22
C GLU A 101 -5.97 -12.26 -7.05
N ARG A 102 -4.85 -11.64 -7.43
CA ARG A 102 -3.94 -12.21 -8.46
C ARG A 102 -2.57 -12.62 -7.95
N ALA A 103 -2.12 -12.04 -6.84
CA ALA A 103 -0.75 -12.16 -6.37
C ALA A 103 -0.62 -12.62 -4.92
N ALA A 104 -1.71 -12.74 -4.17
CA ALA A 104 -1.72 -13.43 -2.89
C ALA A 104 -1.89 -14.94 -3.12
N VAL A 105 -0.77 -15.66 -3.21
CA VAL A 105 -0.77 -17.12 -3.38
C VAL A 105 0.15 -17.79 -2.38
N VAL A 106 -0.23 -18.95 -1.85
CA VAL A 106 0.64 -19.80 -1.06
C VAL A 106 1.08 -21.00 -1.89
N ARG A 107 2.31 -21.48 -1.65
CA ARG A 107 2.83 -22.69 -2.33
C ARG A 107 2.83 -23.88 -1.41
N SER A 108 2.37 -25.00 -1.93
CA SER A 108 2.52 -26.31 -1.32
C SER A 108 3.27 -27.24 -2.26
N ARG A 109 4.05 -28.16 -1.70
CA ARG A 109 4.67 -29.23 -2.48
C ARG A 109 3.92 -30.51 -2.20
N ARG A 110 3.10 -30.96 -3.14
CA ARG A 110 2.33 -32.19 -3.03
C ARG A 110 2.71 -33.13 -4.17
N GLY A 111 2.96 -34.41 -3.84
CA GLY A 111 3.21 -35.45 -4.85
C GLY A 111 4.44 -35.22 -5.78
N GLY A 112 5.35 -34.30 -5.43
CA GLY A 112 6.55 -34.00 -6.23
C GLY A 112 6.44 -32.77 -7.13
N GLY A 113 5.27 -32.13 -7.23
CA GLY A 113 5.05 -30.85 -7.92
C GLY A 113 4.87 -29.68 -6.94
N ASP A 114 5.07 -28.47 -7.45
CA ASP A 114 4.71 -27.24 -6.75
C ASP A 114 3.29 -26.83 -7.18
N GLU A 115 2.37 -26.75 -6.22
CA GLU A 115 1.00 -26.27 -6.43
C GLU A 115 0.87 -24.85 -5.85
N GLU A 116 0.23 -23.95 -6.60
CA GLU A 116 -0.10 -22.59 -6.15
C GLU A 116 -1.59 -22.55 -5.75
N GLU A 117 -1.84 -22.15 -4.51
CA GLU A 117 -3.19 -22.02 -3.95
C GLU A 117 -3.49 -20.52 -3.73
N ALA A 118 -4.65 -20.06 -4.18
CA ALA A 118 -5.09 -18.68 -3.94
C ALA A 118 -5.24 -18.40 -2.44
N SER A 119 -4.91 -17.18 -2.03
CA SER A 119 -4.95 -16.72 -0.64
C SER A 119 -5.20 -15.21 -0.58
N SER A 120 -5.00 -14.59 0.60
CA SER A 120 -5.15 -13.13 0.79
C SER A 120 -4.12 -12.61 1.81
N TRP A 121 -3.85 -11.31 1.80
CA TRP A 121 -3.00 -10.67 2.83
C TRP A 121 -3.76 -10.34 4.11
N ALA A 122 -3.15 -10.66 5.24
CA ALA A 122 -3.79 -10.50 6.54
C ALA A 122 -3.70 -9.07 7.09
N ASN A 123 -4.69 -8.23 6.81
CA ASN A 123 -4.77 -6.84 7.31
C ASN A 123 -3.64 -5.96 6.74
N PRO A 124 -3.63 -5.74 5.41
CA PRO A 124 -2.71 -4.78 4.80
C PRO A 124 -2.94 -3.37 5.36
N VAL A 125 -1.87 -2.60 5.48
CA VAL A 125 -1.91 -1.22 5.99
C VAL A 125 -1.24 -0.28 5.01
N SER A 126 -1.84 0.88 4.78
CA SER A 126 -1.31 1.91 3.89
C SER A 126 -1.00 3.18 4.67
N PHE A 127 0.20 3.73 4.49
CA PHE A 127 0.63 5.02 5.05
C PHE A 127 0.81 6.02 3.91
N THR A 128 -0.09 7.00 3.79
CA THR A 128 -0.03 8.04 2.75
C THR A 128 0.81 9.24 3.20
N HIS A 129 1.80 9.62 2.38
CA HIS A 129 2.69 10.76 2.57
C HIS A 129 2.58 11.76 1.41
N GLY A 130 2.77 13.05 1.70
CA GLY A 130 2.66 14.14 0.70
C GLY A 130 3.99 14.69 0.19
N VAL A 131 5.09 14.45 0.91
CA VAL A 131 6.42 14.98 0.59
C VAL A 131 7.51 13.93 0.74
N ASN A 132 8.65 14.18 0.08
CA ASN A 132 9.85 13.39 0.28
C ASN A 132 10.72 13.96 1.42
N ARG A 133 11.84 13.27 1.73
CA ARG A 133 12.81 13.68 2.77
C ARG A 133 13.45 15.07 2.57
N HIS A 134 13.34 15.65 1.38
CA HIS A 134 13.86 16.97 1.03
C HIS A 134 12.77 18.05 1.09
N GLY A 135 11.53 17.70 1.48
CA GLY A 135 10.40 18.61 1.52
C GLY A 135 9.77 18.90 0.15
N GLU A 136 10.06 18.08 -0.87
CA GLU A 136 9.47 18.27 -2.19
C GLU A 136 8.16 17.49 -2.33
N PRO A 137 7.14 18.01 -3.07
CA PRO A 137 5.89 17.32 -3.30
C PRO A 137 6.09 15.93 -3.89
N HIS A 138 5.65 14.92 -3.16
CA HIS A 138 5.78 13.51 -3.50
C HIS A 138 4.65 12.72 -2.83
N LEU A 139 3.52 12.62 -3.51
CA LEU A 139 2.36 11.87 -3.04
C LEU A 139 2.61 10.37 -3.23
N HIS A 140 2.69 9.64 -2.12
CA HIS A 140 2.94 8.20 -2.15
C HIS A 140 2.37 7.48 -0.94
N ASP A 141 2.07 6.19 -1.12
CA ASP A 141 1.68 5.28 -0.05
C ASP A 141 2.78 4.25 0.21
N HIS A 142 3.06 3.95 1.49
CA HIS A 142 3.71 2.71 1.92
C HIS A 142 2.64 1.67 2.23
N LEU A 143 2.40 0.74 1.30
CA LEU A 143 1.46 -0.36 1.47
C LEU A 143 2.19 -1.57 2.05
N VAL A 144 2.01 -1.79 3.35
CA VAL A 144 2.61 -2.89 4.11
C VAL A 144 1.74 -4.13 4.02
N LEU A 145 2.29 -5.17 3.40
CA LEU A 145 1.65 -6.48 3.20
C LEU A 145 2.34 -7.54 4.08
N PRO A 146 1.63 -8.23 4.98
CA PRO A 146 2.23 -9.28 5.80
C PRO A 146 2.69 -10.49 4.97
N ALA A 147 3.78 -11.13 5.39
CA ALA A 147 4.29 -12.30 4.68
C ALA A 147 3.36 -13.51 4.82
N VAL A 148 2.73 -13.68 5.98
CA VAL A 148 1.82 -14.80 6.28
C VAL A 148 0.44 -14.52 5.70
N ALA A 149 -0.13 -15.50 4.99
CA ALA A 149 -1.46 -15.40 4.42
C ALA A 149 -2.57 -15.43 5.48
N VAL A 150 -3.74 -14.88 5.16
CA VAL A 150 -4.92 -14.88 6.06
C VAL A 150 -5.28 -16.29 6.48
N GLY A 151 -5.42 -16.51 7.80
CA GLY A 151 -5.88 -17.79 8.36
C GLY A 151 -4.89 -18.94 8.19
N GLU A 152 -3.68 -18.66 7.71
CA GLU A 152 -2.68 -19.65 7.32
C GLU A 152 -1.41 -19.54 8.19
N THR A 153 -0.62 -20.61 8.20
CA THR A 153 0.76 -20.57 8.74
C THR A 153 1.81 -20.38 7.64
N ARG A 154 1.36 -20.45 6.38
CA ARG A 154 2.17 -20.38 5.17
C ARG A 154 2.34 -18.94 4.71
N MET A 155 3.43 -18.69 4.00
CA MET A 155 3.74 -17.37 3.45
C MET A 155 3.19 -17.22 2.02
N ASN A 156 2.74 -16.01 1.72
CA ASN A 156 2.50 -15.58 0.35
C ASN A 156 3.81 -15.69 -0.46
N ASP A 157 3.76 -16.30 -1.64
CA ASP A 157 4.92 -16.39 -2.53
C ASP A 157 5.25 -14.98 -3.05
N PRO A 158 6.43 -14.41 -2.69
CA PRO A 158 6.83 -13.11 -3.21
C PRO A 158 6.90 -13.05 -4.73
N ARG A 159 7.15 -14.17 -5.42
CA ARG A 159 7.29 -14.19 -6.89
C ARG A 159 6.03 -13.70 -7.58
N ALA A 160 4.85 -14.08 -7.08
CA ALA A 160 3.58 -13.61 -7.62
C ALA A 160 3.43 -12.09 -7.43
N LEU A 161 3.74 -11.58 -6.24
CA LEU A 161 3.74 -10.14 -5.97
C LEU A 161 4.65 -9.36 -6.93
N PHE A 162 5.88 -9.82 -7.15
CA PHE A 162 6.80 -9.19 -8.10
C PHE A 162 6.33 -9.30 -9.55
N ALA A 163 5.76 -10.43 -9.96
CA ALA A 163 5.24 -10.66 -11.30
C ALA A 163 4.06 -9.74 -11.64
N HIS A 164 3.19 -9.46 -10.66
CA HIS A 164 2.00 -8.62 -10.84
C HIS A 164 2.23 -7.12 -10.58
N ALA A 165 3.41 -6.73 -10.09
CA ALA A 165 3.71 -5.35 -9.71
C ALA A 165 3.52 -4.34 -10.86
N ALA A 166 3.94 -4.71 -12.08
CA ALA A 166 3.83 -3.83 -13.25
C ALA A 166 2.36 -3.59 -13.65
N THR A 167 1.52 -4.63 -13.59
CA THR A 167 0.09 -4.52 -13.88
C THR A 167 -0.62 -3.72 -12.81
N ALA A 168 -0.30 -3.94 -11.53
CA ALA A 168 -0.84 -3.15 -10.43
C ALA A 168 -0.49 -1.64 -10.57
N ASP A 169 0.75 -1.30 -10.96
CA ASP A 169 1.13 0.10 -11.22
C ASP A 169 0.36 0.70 -12.40
N ALA A 170 0.14 -0.07 -13.47
CA ALA A 170 -0.64 0.39 -14.61
C ALA A 170 -2.10 0.68 -14.23
N LEU A 171 -2.74 -0.23 -13.48
CA LEU A 171 -4.09 -0.05 -12.96
C LEU A 171 -4.18 1.17 -12.04
N TYR A 172 -3.28 1.27 -11.06
CA TYR A 172 -3.18 2.43 -10.18
C TYR A 172 -3.11 3.76 -10.96
N ARG A 173 -2.20 3.87 -11.94
CA ARG A 173 -2.02 5.10 -12.72
C ARG A 173 -3.25 5.44 -13.56
N SER A 174 -3.87 4.43 -14.16
CA SER A 174 -5.08 4.59 -14.96
C SER A 174 -6.23 5.11 -14.10
N THR A 175 -6.49 4.45 -12.97
CA THR A 175 -7.54 4.82 -12.01
C THR A 175 -7.27 6.18 -11.41
N LEU A 176 -6.04 6.48 -10.98
CA LEU A 176 -5.67 7.80 -10.45
C LEU A 176 -5.97 8.91 -11.45
N ARG A 177 -5.58 8.73 -12.72
CA ARG A 177 -5.82 9.74 -13.78
C ARG A 177 -7.31 10.02 -13.94
N ALA A 178 -8.13 8.97 -13.99
CA ALA A 178 -9.59 9.11 -14.11
C ALA A 178 -10.18 9.85 -12.90
N LEU A 179 -9.88 9.38 -11.68
CA LEU A 179 -10.43 9.94 -10.45
C LEU A 179 -10.00 11.38 -10.20
N VAL A 180 -8.74 11.73 -10.49
CA VAL A 180 -8.28 13.12 -10.39
C VAL A 180 -9.09 13.98 -11.36
N GLY A 181 -9.26 13.56 -12.61
CA GLY A 181 -10.04 14.32 -13.58
C GLY A 181 -11.51 14.51 -13.19
N GLU A 182 -12.15 13.46 -12.68
CA GLU A 182 -13.55 13.50 -12.24
C GLU A 182 -13.76 14.41 -11.02
N ARG A 183 -12.87 14.32 -10.02
CA ARG A 183 -13.03 15.03 -8.74
C ARG A 183 -12.57 16.49 -8.79
N THR A 184 -11.63 16.81 -9.67
CA THR A 184 -11.01 18.13 -9.73
C THR A 184 -11.28 18.89 -11.03
N GLY A 185 -11.60 18.18 -12.12
CA GLY A 185 -11.74 18.78 -13.45
C GLY A 185 -10.42 19.01 -14.20
N TYR A 186 -9.26 18.62 -13.65
CA TYR A 186 -7.99 18.61 -14.39
C TYR A 186 -8.01 17.56 -15.52
N ARG A 187 -7.25 17.75 -16.60
CA ARG A 187 -7.23 16.85 -17.78
C ARG A 187 -5.81 16.48 -18.21
#